data_AF-A0A3M2C9A7-F1
#
_entry.id   AF-A0A3M2C9A7-F1
#
_cell.length_a   1.000
_cell.length_b   1.000
_cell.length_c   1.000
_cell.angle_alpha   90.00
_cell.angle_beta   90.00
_cell.angle_gamma   90.00
#
_symmetry.space_group_name_H-M   'P 1'
#
loop_
_entity.id
_entity.type
_entity.pdbx_description
1 polymer ?
#
loop_
_entity_poly.entity_id
_entity_poly.type
_entity_poly.pdbx_seq_one_letter_code
_entity_poly.pdbx_strand_id
1 'polypeptide(L)'
;MDEILHALADAPAMLMALIFVPMALLLTGFAIWIGCRTAVLNTRQREQTRREVAAYVAEGSISAEDAEKILSPSPWYATMIGAAGWRGATAKDRPGPRRA
;
A
#
# COMPACT_ATOMS: atom_id res chain seq x y z
N MET A 1 -0.44 -46.56 11.25
CA MET A 1 0.22 -45.31 10.76
C MET A 1 0.77 -45.53 9.36
N ASP A 2 1.41 -46.67 9.10
CA ASP A 2 1.92 -47.05 7.77
C ASP A 2 0.82 -47.24 6.73
N GLU A 3 -0.35 -47.75 7.12
CA GLU A 3 -1.51 -47.95 6.24
C GLU A 3 -2.10 -46.62 5.70
N ILE A 4 -2.08 -45.56 6.52
CA ILE A 4 -2.48 -44.21 6.12
C ILE A 4 -1.45 -43.60 5.16
N LEU A 5 -0.16 -43.82 5.43
CA LEU A 5 0.92 -43.33 4.57
C LEU A 5 0.92 -44.03 3.20
N HIS A 6 0.59 -45.32 3.13
CA HIS A 6 0.42 -46.03 1.86
C HIS A 6 -0.79 -45.55 1.07
N ALA A 7 -1.94 -45.35 1.73
CA ALA A 7 -3.14 -44.81 1.08
C ALA A 7 -2.94 -43.36 0.55
N LEU A 8 -2.15 -42.54 1.24
CA LEU A 8 -1.78 -41.18 0.80
C LEU A 8 -0.77 -41.17 -0.36
N ALA A 9 0.11 -42.18 -0.44
CA ALA A 9 1.11 -42.30 -1.50
C ALA A 9 0.51 -42.79 -2.83
N ASP A 10 -0.59 -43.56 -2.78
CA ASP A 10 -1.22 -44.19 -3.95
C ASP A 10 -2.06 -43.19 -4.78
N ALA A 11 -2.42 -42.04 -4.19
CA ALA A 11 -3.20 -40.99 -4.84
C ALA A 11 -2.43 -39.65 -4.87
N PRO A 12 -1.56 -39.40 -5.89
CA PRO A 12 -0.75 -38.18 -5.96
C PRO A 12 -1.59 -36.90 -5.97
N ALA A 13 -2.84 -36.95 -6.46
CA ALA A 13 -3.77 -35.84 -6.43
C ALA A 13 -4.16 -35.40 -5.00
N MET A 14 -4.33 -36.34 -4.06
CA MET A 14 -4.65 -36.02 -2.67
C MET A 14 -3.48 -35.35 -1.96
N LEU A 15 -2.25 -35.82 -2.23
CA LEU A 15 -1.04 -35.23 -1.67
C LEU A 15 -0.84 -33.78 -2.15
N MET A 16 -1.08 -33.52 -3.44
CA MET A 16 -1.05 -32.16 -3.98
C MET A 16 -2.11 -31.28 -3.33
N ALA A 17 -3.35 -31.75 -3.22
CA ALA A 17 -4.41 -30.97 -2.57
C ALA A 17 -4.09 -30.65 -1.10
N LEU A 18 -3.55 -31.63 -0.35
CA LEU A 18 -3.18 -31.47 1.05
C LEU A 18 -2.08 -30.43 1.28
N ILE A 19 -1.18 -30.23 0.31
CA ILE A 19 -0.08 -29.25 0.44
C ILE A 19 -0.50 -27.89 -0.11
N PHE A 20 -1.05 -27.85 -1.33
CA PHE A 20 -1.30 -26.59 -2.03
C PHE A 20 -2.48 -25.80 -1.46
N VAL A 21 -3.54 -26.47 -0.99
CA VAL A 21 -4.70 -25.78 -0.41
C VAL A 21 -4.34 -25.02 0.87
N PRO A 22 -3.71 -25.63 1.90
CA PRO A 22 -3.33 -24.87 3.09
C PRO A 22 -2.24 -23.85 2.79
N MET A 23 -1.30 -24.14 1.88
CA MET A 23 -0.28 -23.18 1.48
C MET A 23 -0.91 -21.92 0.84
N ALA A 24 -1.85 -22.09 -0.09
CA ALA A 24 -2.54 -20.97 -0.72
C ALA A 24 -3.33 -20.14 0.29
N LEU A 25 -3.99 -20.79 1.25
CA LEU A 25 -4.74 -20.12 2.31
C LEU A 25 -3.82 -19.29 3.22
N LEU A 26 -2.68 -19.85 3.62
CA LEU A 26 -1.67 -19.16 4.43
C LEU A 26 -1.08 -17.96 3.70
N LEU A 27 -0.70 -18.12 2.43
CA LEU A 27 -0.13 -17.02 1.64
C LEU A 27 -1.14 -15.89 1.43
N THR A 28 -2.40 -16.23 1.14
CA THR A 28 -3.47 -15.23 0.97
C THR A 28 -3.73 -14.48 2.27
N GLY A 29 -3.87 -15.21 3.39
CA GLY A 29 -4.05 -14.60 4.70
C GLY A 29 -2.88 -13.70 5.09
N PHE A 30 -1.65 -14.15 4.83
CA PHE A 30 -0.44 -13.38 5.11
C PHE A 30 -0.36 -12.10 4.28
N ALA A 31 -0.70 -12.15 2.99
CA ALA A 31 -0.73 -10.97 2.13
C ALA A 31 -1.74 -9.93 2.62
N ILE A 32 -2.96 -10.36 2.98
CA ILE A 32 -3.99 -9.47 3.54
C ILE A 32 -3.49 -8.85 4.85
N TRP A 33 -2.89 -9.66 5.73
CA TRP A 33 -2.36 -9.18 7.01
C TRP A 33 -1.28 -8.10 6.83
N ILE A 34 -0.34 -8.29 5.90
CA ILE A 34 0.65 -7.28 5.56
C ILE A 34 -0.03 -6.01 5.03
N GLY A 35 -0.99 -6.15 4.11
CA GLY A 35 -1.73 -5.01 3.54
C GLY A 35 -2.45 -4.17 4.60
N CYS A 36 -3.10 -4.81 5.57
CA CYS A 36 -3.74 -4.11 6.68
C CYS A 36 -2.72 -3.41 7.59
N ARG A 37 -1.60 -4.06 7.90
CA ARG A 37 -0.52 -3.48 8.72
C ARG A 37 0.07 -2.23 8.06
N THR A 38 0.39 -2.31 6.77
CA THR A 38 0.99 -1.19 6.05
C THR A 38 0.04 0.01 5.95
N ALA A 39 -1.27 -0.23 5.77
CA ALA A 39 -2.27 0.83 5.80
C ALA A 39 -2.28 1.60 7.13
N VAL A 40 -2.27 0.89 8.27
CA VAL A 40 -2.26 1.51 9.60
C VAL A 40 -0.95 2.25 9.86
N LEU A 41 0.19 1.66 9.49
CA LEU A 41 1.51 2.27 9.68
C LEU A 41 1.64 3.55 8.85
N ASN A 42 1.18 3.56 7.60
CA ASN A 42 1.21 4.74 6.74
C ASN A 42 0.39 5.90 7.32
N THR A 43 -0.78 5.63 7.89
CA THR A 43 -1.60 6.66 8.53
C THR A 43 -0.88 7.28 9.73
N ARG A 44 -0.34 6.42 10.61
CA ARG A 44 0.42 6.87 11.79
C ARG A 44 1.66 7.67 11.41
N GLN A 45 2.40 7.22 10.41
CA GLN A 45 3.59 7.93 9.92
C GLN A 45 3.22 9.31 9.38
N ARG A 46 2.15 9.41 8.59
CA ARG A 46 1.68 10.72 8.07
C ARG A 46 1.30 11.68 9.18
N GLU A 47 0.62 11.18 10.22
CA GLU A 47 0.24 11.99 11.38
C GLU A 47 1.44 12.41 12.20
N GLN A 48 2.42 11.52 12.38
CA GLN A 48 3.66 11.83 13.07
C GLN A 48 4.47 12.88 12.30
N THR A 49 4.67 12.70 10.99
CA THR A 49 5.36 13.68 10.14
C THR A 49 4.68 15.04 10.18
N ARG A 50 3.33 15.11 10.14
CA ARG A 50 2.60 16.37 10.29
C ARG A 50 2.87 17.08 11.63
N ARG A 51 2.97 16.32 12.72
CA ARG A 51 3.28 16.87 14.05
C ARG A 51 4.71 17.38 14.15
N GLU A 52 5.66 16.62 13.60
CA GLU A 52 7.07 17.01 13.58
C GLU A 52 7.29 18.26 12.73
N VAL A 53 6.69 18.33 11.53
CA VAL A 53 6.75 19.52 10.68
C VAL A 53 6.11 20.72 11.37
N ALA A 54 4.97 20.55 12.04
CA ALA A 54 4.33 21.64 12.80
C ALA A 54 5.20 22.14 13.96
N ALA A 55 5.91 21.24 14.66
CA ALA A 55 6.86 21.61 15.70
C ALA A 55 8.02 22.43 15.12
N TYR A 56 8.61 22.00 13.99
CA TYR A 56 9.69 22.73 13.33
C TYR A 56 9.29 24.12 12.85
N VAL A 57 8.04 24.29 12.39
CA VAL A 57 7.47 25.61 12.06
C VAL A 57 7.29 26.46 13.32
N ALA A 58 6.77 25.89 14.41
CA ALA A 58 6.59 26.61 15.67
C ALA A 58 7.93 27.04 16.30
N GLU A 59 8.98 26.23 16.14
CA GLU A 59 10.35 26.52 16.55
C GLU A 59 11.03 27.54 15.61
N GLY A 60 10.46 27.80 14.43
CA GLY A 60 11.01 28.71 13.42
C GLY A 60 12.21 28.13 12.64
N SER A 61 12.47 26.83 12.78
CA SER A 61 13.55 26.16 12.05
C SER A 61 13.21 25.88 10.58
N ILE A 62 11.91 25.87 10.23
CA ILE A 62 11.37 25.72 8.88
C ILE A 62 10.30 26.79 8.64
N SER A 63 10.26 27.37 7.44
CA SER A 63 9.21 28.33 7.05
C SER A 63 7.86 27.64 6.81
N ALA A 64 6.75 28.36 6.99
CA ALA A 64 5.41 27.81 6.74
C ALA A 64 5.24 27.39 5.27
N GLU A 65 5.84 28.14 4.35
CA GLU A 65 5.82 27.90 2.91
C GLU A 65 6.58 26.62 2.54
N ASP A 66 7.69 26.33 3.23
CA ASP A 66 8.45 25.09 2.99
C ASP A 66 7.78 23.88 3.63
N ALA A 67 7.15 24.06 4.80
CA ALA A 67 6.31 23.03 5.41
C ALA A 67 5.14 22.63 4.50
N GLU A 68 4.49 23.59 3.83
CA GLU A 68 3.44 23.33 2.84
C GLU A 68 3.97 22.46 1.70
N LYS A 69 5.14 22.77 1.14
CA LYS A 69 5.76 21.98 0.07
C LYS A 69 6.10 20.56 0.51
N ILE A 70 6.60 20.37 1.73
CA ILE A 70 6.94 19.05 2.28
C ILE A 70 5.68 18.20 2.50
N LEU A 71 4.59 18.81 3.00
CA LEU A 71 3.33 18.12 3.25
C LEU A 71 2.50 17.92 1.97
N SER A 72 2.77 18.69 0.92
CA SER A 72 2.12 18.53 -0.37
C SER A 72 2.57 17.24 -1.07
N PRO A 73 1.66 16.48 -1.70
CA PRO A 73 2.04 15.32 -2.50
C PRO A 73 2.92 15.77 -3.66
N SER A 74 4.09 15.15 -3.80
CA SER A 74 5.08 15.59 -4.78
C SER A 74 4.55 15.49 -6.22
N PRO A 75 4.76 16.53 -7.07
CA PRO A 75 4.17 16.58 -8.41
C PRO A 75 4.63 15.45 -9.33
N TRP A 76 5.82 14.87 -9.13
CA TRP A 76 6.31 13.75 -9.95
C TRP A 76 5.40 12.51 -9.88
N TYR A 77 4.67 12.33 -8.78
CA TYR A 77 3.71 11.24 -8.61
C TYR A 77 2.37 11.51 -9.31
N ALA A 78 1.91 12.78 -9.29
CA ALA A 78 0.69 13.20 -9.98
C ALA A 78 0.84 13.10 -11.51
N THR A 79 2.01 13.46 -12.05
CA THR A 79 2.28 13.33 -13.50
C THR A 79 2.43 11.87 -13.93
N MET A 80 2.99 10.99 -13.09
CA MET A 80 3.11 9.56 -13.41
C MET A 80 1.78 8.81 -13.41
N ILE A 81 0.87 9.09 -12.46
CA ILE A 81 -0.48 8.48 -12.47
C ILE A 81 -1.33 9.07 -13.61
N GLY A 82 -1.17 10.36 -13.91
CA GLY A 82 -1.82 10.99 -15.06
C GLY A 82 -1.34 10.46 -16.41
N ALA A 83 -0.06 10.11 -16.54
CA ALA A 83 0.52 9.52 -17.75
C ALA A 83 0.20 8.02 -17.91
N ALA A 84 -0.05 7.30 -16.82
CA ALA A 84 -0.37 5.86 -16.82
C ALA A 84 -1.82 5.52 -17.26
N GLY A 85 -2.62 6.51 -17.70
CA GLY A 85 -3.95 6.24 -18.25
C GLY A 85 -4.89 5.58 -17.24
N TRP A 86 -4.82 5.97 -15.96
CA TRP A 86 -5.73 5.46 -14.94
C TRP A 86 -7.15 5.99 -15.22
N ARG A 87 -8.02 5.10 -15.72
CA ARG A 87 -9.42 5.34 -16.16
C ARG A 87 -10.39 5.61 -14.99
N GLY A 88 -9.92 6.25 -13.92
CA GLY A 88 -10.69 6.56 -12.71
C GLY A 88 -10.69 8.04 -12.31
N ALA A 89 -9.90 8.90 -12.97
CA ALA A 89 -9.90 10.34 -12.69
C ALA A 89 -11.19 10.97 -13.23
N THR A 90 -12.05 11.40 -12.33
CA THR A 90 -13.29 12.09 -12.67
C THR A 90 -12.96 13.46 -13.28
N ALA A 91 -13.82 13.97 -14.17
CA ALA A 91 -13.59 15.23 -14.90
C ALA A 91 -13.36 16.46 -13.99
N LYS A 92 -13.67 16.35 -12.69
CA LYS A 92 -13.44 17.39 -11.68
C LYS A 92 -11.96 17.59 -11.34
N ASP A 93 -11.13 16.57 -11.56
CA ASP A 93 -9.70 16.57 -11.18
C ASP A 93 -8.78 17.16 -12.26
N ARG A 94 -9.33 17.67 -13.36
CA ARG A 94 -8.53 18.29 -14.42
C ARG A 94 -8.12 19.71 -13.99
N PRO A 95 -6.82 20.02 -13.90
CA PRO A 95 -6.39 21.41 -13.71
C PRO A 95 -6.86 22.23 -14.92
N GLY A 96 -7.67 23.26 -14.65
CA GLY A 96 -8.20 24.16 -15.67
C GLY A 96 -7.08 24.85 -16.45
N PRO A 97 -7.34 25.26 -17.71
CA PRO A 97 -6.32 25.85 -18.56
C PRO A 97 -5.73 27.09 -17.87
N ARG A 98 -4.41 27.06 -17.64
CA ARG A 98 -3.66 28.26 -17.27
C ARG A 98 -3.81 29.24 -18.43
N ARG A 99 -4.57 30.31 -18.20
CA ARG A 99 -4.60 31.45 -19.11
C ARG A 99 -3.17 32.02 -19.15
N ALA A 100 -2.60 32.04 -20.34
CA ALA A 100 -1.34 32.70 -20.65
C ALA A 100 -1.49 34.22 -20.51
#